data_AF-A0A1Y2TZ94-F1
#
_entry.id   AF-A0A1Y2TZ94-F1
#
_cell.length_a   1.000
_cell.length_b   1.000
_cell.length_c   1.000
_cell.angle_alpha   90.00
_cell.angle_beta   90.00
_cell.angle_gamma   90.00
#
_symmetry.space_group_name_H-M   'P 1'
#
loop_
_entity.id
_entity.type
_entity.pdbx_description
1 polymer ?
#
loop_
_entity_poly.entity_id
_entity_poly.type
_entity_poly.pdbx_seq_one_letter_code
_entity_poly.pdbx_strand_id
1 'polypeptide(L)'
;MKPLFSWLKDEKKVKTILKVIVDDLEEPAHSDEVIEDCLIGMGVENWNWRKLDLSPEVIMKVAPDARVVHLYWSGNNVVLRGWSEPEGLKKLRKLEKVHLHVQQGLETRARTRQNVAAFKERIENGTSIQVEDTRLTGDIADSVANGVDAVRDPYERDKWIASMEEFADFLQTAERNVDIEPPLTLKHPITVAIIDDGVDINDPTIQSRVIGGRSFCHRDEEQNLNQPYYVSGGGHGTAMAGLICKICPNVRLYILRLDEYFIEPGKRQITAKSAAKAVLAAVEKKVDIISMSWTIEKTDRNAADIEQLGDAIGFAARRNILMFCAATDQGAYKDRTYPAATTTTKNIFKIGAAEASGAALKWIGDQSLVDFIFPGHKVTMERHDNPNTKNYTTLTGSSVATALASGLAAVILYCVQLAGTWRDAGRPNELSAYRALKNHERMKEAFSQIGTTKESENKYIMVWNRFTRQVKKAEKETAPKDTYIDYIVTLADELMREA
;
A
#
# COMPACT_ATOMS: atom_id res chain seq x y z
N MET A 1 11.05 18.22 0.41
CA MET A 1 11.72 18.21 -0.90
C MET A 1 13.24 18.47 -0.83
N LYS A 2 13.71 19.57 -0.21
CA LYS A 2 15.15 19.91 -0.08
C LYS A 2 16.08 18.74 0.31
N PRO A 3 15.78 17.90 1.32
CA PRO A 3 16.68 16.81 1.71
C PRO A 3 16.98 15.80 0.59
N LEU A 4 15.99 15.50 -0.26
CA LEU A 4 16.16 14.57 -1.39
C LEU A 4 17.14 15.14 -2.42
N PHE A 5 16.98 16.42 -2.79
CA PHE A 5 17.82 17.04 -3.78
C PHE A 5 19.23 17.35 -3.26
N SER A 6 19.36 17.71 -1.97
CA SER A 6 20.66 17.77 -1.30
C SER A 6 21.35 16.40 -1.32
N TRP A 7 20.62 15.31 -1.04
CA TRP A 7 21.17 13.96 -1.13
C TRP A 7 21.65 13.61 -2.55
N LEU A 8 20.86 13.93 -3.59
CA LEU A 8 21.25 13.71 -4.98
C LEU A 8 22.50 14.51 -5.37
N LYS A 9 22.57 15.77 -4.97
CA LYS A 9 23.67 16.69 -5.29
C LYS A 9 24.93 16.37 -4.50
N ASP A 10 24.81 16.25 -3.19
CA ASP A 10 25.92 16.24 -2.26
C ASP A 10 26.45 14.83 -2.03
N GLU A 11 25.58 13.82 -1.97
CA GLU A 11 26.00 12.42 -1.78
C GLU A 11 26.15 11.67 -3.10
N LYS A 12 25.16 11.77 -4.00
CA LYS A 12 25.19 11.06 -5.28
C LYS A 12 25.94 11.79 -6.39
N LYS A 13 26.36 13.04 -6.14
CA LYS A 13 27.14 13.87 -7.08
C LYS A 13 26.47 14.00 -8.45
N VAL A 14 25.14 14.05 -8.48
CA VAL A 14 24.36 14.24 -9.71
C VAL A 14 24.64 15.63 -10.26
N LYS A 15 24.99 15.71 -11.55
CA LYS A 15 25.33 16.96 -12.27
C LYS A 15 24.33 17.33 -13.36
N THR A 16 23.50 16.38 -13.80
CA THR A 16 22.51 16.56 -14.86
C THR A 16 21.30 15.68 -14.56
N ILE A 17 20.12 16.27 -14.47
CA ILE A 17 18.85 15.55 -14.37
C ILE A 17 18.23 15.46 -15.77
N LEU A 18 18.10 14.23 -16.29
CA LEU A 18 17.52 14.01 -17.63
C LEU A 18 16.05 14.39 -17.67
N LYS A 19 15.29 14.08 -16.61
CA LYS A 19 13.89 14.44 -16.47
C LYS A 19 13.52 14.60 -15.00
N VAL A 20 12.82 15.69 -14.68
CA VAL A 20 12.24 15.91 -13.36
C VAL A 20 10.72 15.99 -13.50
N ILE A 21 10.00 15.23 -12.67
CA ILE A 21 8.54 15.33 -12.55
C ILE A 21 8.21 15.52 -11.07
N VAL A 22 7.56 16.62 -10.73
CA VAL A 22 7.14 16.94 -9.35
C VAL A 22 5.67 17.31 -9.36
N ASP A 23 4.83 16.58 -8.62
CA ASP A 23 3.43 16.98 -8.39
C ASP A 23 3.40 18.11 -7.34
N ASP A 24 3.00 19.31 -7.75
CA ASP A 24 3.03 20.54 -6.95
C ASP A 24 1.82 21.45 -7.27
N LEU A 25 0.70 20.83 -7.66
CA LEU A 25 -0.54 21.53 -8.06
C LEU A 25 -1.43 21.83 -6.86
N GLU A 26 -1.20 21.15 -5.74
CA GLU A 26 -1.97 21.31 -4.51
C GLU A 26 -1.37 22.41 -3.64
N GLU A 27 -2.22 23.19 -2.97
CA GLU A 27 -1.78 24.26 -2.07
C GLU A 27 -1.57 23.73 -0.64
N PRO A 28 -0.50 24.16 0.07
CA PRO A 28 0.52 25.11 -0.38
C PRO A 28 1.54 24.46 -1.34
N ALA A 29 1.69 25.04 -2.54
CA ALA A 29 2.73 24.64 -3.49
C ALA A 29 4.11 25.11 -3.01
N HIS A 30 5.19 24.50 -3.53
CA HIS A 30 6.55 24.91 -3.20
C HIS A 30 6.83 26.35 -3.69
N SER A 31 7.48 27.18 -2.87
CA SER A 31 7.90 28.52 -3.31
C SER A 31 8.98 28.44 -4.40
N ASP A 32 9.05 29.45 -5.26
CA ASP A 32 10.06 29.53 -6.34
C ASP A 32 11.48 29.39 -5.79
N GLU A 33 11.79 30.04 -4.65
CA GLU A 33 13.07 29.90 -3.94
C GLU A 33 13.38 28.45 -3.55
N VAL A 34 12.39 27.70 -3.06
CA VAL A 34 12.59 26.28 -2.68
C VAL A 34 12.85 25.43 -3.92
N ILE A 35 12.16 25.69 -5.03
CA ILE A 35 12.38 25.00 -6.32
C ILE A 35 13.80 25.26 -6.80
N GLU A 36 14.24 26.52 -6.77
CA GLU A 36 15.58 26.93 -7.17
C GLU A 36 16.66 26.26 -6.33
N ASP A 37 16.54 26.35 -5.00
CA ASP A 37 17.47 25.71 -4.06
C ASP A 37 17.61 24.21 -4.29
N CYS A 38 16.50 23.55 -4.65
CA CYS A 38 16.49 22.11 -4.92
C CYS A 38 17.30 21.78 -6.18
N LEU A 39 17.19 22.56 -7.25
CA LEU A 39 17.72 22.16 -8.57
C LEU A 39 19.01 22.87 -8.97
N ILE A 40 19.42 23.91 -8.24
CA ILE A 40 20.59 24.73 -8.58
C ILE A 40 21.87 23.89 -8.71
N GLY A 41 22.51 24.02 -9.87
CA GLY A 41 23.77 23.33 -10.18
C GLY A 41 23.64 21.85 -10.57
N MET A 42 22.41 21.32 -10.68
CA MET A 42 22.19 19.95 -11.16
C MET A 42 21.73 19.88 -12.61
N GLY A 43 21.33 20.98 -13.26
CA GLY A 43 20.83 21.01 -14.65
C GLY A 43 19.59 20.14 -14.89
N VAL A 44 18.70 20.54 -15.80
CA VAL A 44 17.52 19.74 -16.14
C VAL A 44 17.28 19.79 -17.64
N GLU A 45 17.18 18.63 -18.29
CA GLU A 45 16.86 18.55 -19.73
C GLU A 45 15.35 18.51 -20.01
N ASN A 46 14.59 17.74 -19.25
CA ASN A 46 13.13 17.67 -19.35
C ASN A 46 12.49 18.15 -18.04
N TRP A 47 11.90 19.34 -18.09
CA TRP A 47 11.28 20.01 -16.97
C TRP A 47 9.79 19.70 -16.89
N ASN A 48 9.34 19.07 -15.80
CA ASN A 48 7.93 18.89 -15.51
C ASN A 48 7.61 19.12 -14.03
N TRP A 49 7.81 20.36 -13.59
CA TRP A 49 7.34 20.78 -12.27
C TRP A 49 5.89 21.22 -12.36
N ARG A 50 4.98 20.44 -11.76
CA ARG A 50 3.54 20.66 -11.87
C ARG A 50 3.07 21.75 -10.91
N LYS A 51 3.52 22.99 -11.11
CA LYS A 51 3.08 24.15 -10.34
C LYS A 51 2.38 25.14 -11.26
N LEU A 52 1.22 25.63 -10.82
CA LEU A 52 0.47 26.63 -11.59
C LEU A 52 1.27 27.92 -11.73
N ASP A 53 1.28 28.46 -12.94
CA ASP A 53 1.79 29.79 -13.28
C ASP A 53 3.26 30.05 -12.84
N LEU A 54 4.08 28.99 -12.84
CA LEU A 54 5.50 29.07 -12.47
C LEU A 54 6.26 30.11 -13.31
N SER A 55 7.07 30.93 -12.65
CA SER A 55 7.91 31.93 -13.33
C SER A 55 8.93 31.26 -14.27
N PRO A 56 9.11 31.76 -15.51
CA PRO A 56 10.13 31.25 -16.41
C PRO A 56 11.54 31.53 -15.88
N GLU A 57 11.72 32.53 -15.01
CA GLU A 57 13.02 32.85 -14.39
C GLU A 57 13.57 31.71 -13.55
N VAL A 58 12.69 31.01 -12.83
CA VAL A 58 13.05 29.81 -12.06
C VAL A 58 13.64 28.77 -13.00
N ILE A 59 12.95 28.46 -14.09
CA ILE A 59 13.39 27.46 -15.08
C ILE A 59 14.72 27.88 -15.70
N MET A 60 14.88 29.15 -16.08
CA MET A 60 16.13 29.65 -16.65
C MET A 60 17.31 29.56 -15.68
N LYS A 61 17.07 29.79 -14.38
CA LYS A 61 18.12 29.78 -13.36
C LYS A 61 18.63 28.37 -13.07
N VAL A 62 17.75 27.38 -12.97
CA VAL A 62 18.14 26.00 -12.60
C VAL A 62 18.20 25.00 -13.74
N ALA A 63 17.56 25.32 -14.87
CA ALA A 63 17.45 24.47 -16.05
C ALA A 63 17.70 25.27 -17.35
N PRO A 64 18.84 25.98 -17.49
CA PRO A 64 19.13 26.82 -18.67
C PRO A 64 19.22 26.02 -19.98
N ASP A 65 19.47 24.72 -19.87
CA ASP A 65 19.64 23.78 -20.98
C ASP A 65 18.39 22.91 -21.24
N ALA A 66 17.24 23.26 -20.65
CA ALA A 66 15.99 22.51 -20.83
C ALA A 66 15.60 22.44 -22.31
N ARG A 67 15.33 21.22 -22.79
CA ARG A 67 14.87 20.90 -24.15
C ARG A 67 13.36 20.75 -24.23
N VAL A 68 12.76 20.26 -23.14
CA VAL A 68 11.30 20.09 -23.02
C VAL A 68 10.84 20.74 -21.72
N VAL A 69 9.82 21.59 -21.80
CA VAL A 69 9.23 22.26 -20.64
C VAL A 69 7.73 22.01 -20.61
N HIS A 70 7.23 21.44 -19.51
CA HIS A 70 5.80 21.38 -19.21
C HIS A 70 5.40 22.58 -18.33
N LEU A 71 4.38 23.31 -18.75
CA LEU A 71 3.83 24.48 -18.06
C LEU A 71 2.38 24.21 -17.66
N TYR A 72 1.99 24.61 -16.46
CA TYR A 72 0.65 24.41 -15.94
C TYR A 72 0.00 25.79 -15.75
N TRP A 73 -1.06 26.06 -16.50
CA TRP A 73 -1.65 27.38 -16.61
C TRP A 73 -3.01 27.45 -15.93
N SER A 74 -3.17 28.37 -14.99
CA SER A 74 -4.40 28.58 -14.22
C SER A 74 -5.57 29.16 -15.02
N GLY A 75 -5.29 29.70 -16.22
CA GLY A 75 -6.23 30.49 -17.01
C GLY A 75 -5.97 32.00 -16.98
N ASN A 76 -5.01 32.47 -16.19
CA ASN A 76 -4.63 33.90 -16.15
C ASN A 76 -3.80 34.30 -17.39
N ASN A 77 -4.37 35.07 -18.31
CA ASN A 77 -3.70 35.46 -19.56
C ASN A 77 -2.42 36.30 -19.38
N VAL A 78 -2.25 36.97 -18.23
CA VAL A 78 -1.00 37.69 -17.93
C VAL A 78 0.19 36.73 -17.92
N VAL A 79 -0.01 35.51 -17.42
CA VAL A 79 1.02 34.47 -17.33
C VAL A 79 1.44 34.00 -18.72
N LEU A 80 0.49 33.72 -19.61
CA LEU A 80 0.81 33.39 -21.01
C LEU A 80 1.57 34.52 -21.71
N ARG A 81 1.28 35.78 -21.38
CA ARG A 81 2.04 36.92 -21.92
C ARG A 81 3.46 36.91 -21.41
N GLY A 82 3.67 36.81 -20.10
CA GLY A 82 4.99 36.74 -19.47
C GLY A 82 5.84 35.58 -20.00
N TRP A 83 5.28 34.36 -20.08
CA TRP A 83 6.01 33.22 -20.65
C TRP A 83 6.47 33.43 -22.10
N SER A 84 5.68 34.16 -22.89
CA SER A 84 5.96 34.40 -24.32
C SER A 84 6.74 35.67 -24.63
N GLU A 85 7.11 36.44 -23.61
CA GLU A 85 7.90 37.66 -23.82
C GLU A 85 9.33 37.33 -24.25
N PRO A 86 10.09 38.30 -24.81
CA PRO A 86 11.45 38.06 -25.29
C PRO A 86 12.41 37.49 -24.22
N GLU A 87 12.26 37.94 -22.96
CA GLU A 87 13.04 37.48 -21.81
C GLU A 87 12.47 36.24 -21.12
N GLY A 88 11.32 35.72 -21.59
CA GLY A 88 10.69 34.52 -21.07
C GLY A 88 11.29 33.24 -21.65
N LEU A 89 10.43 32.30 -22.08
CA LEU A 89 10.86 30.97 -22.52
C LEU A 89 11.80 30.99 -23.74
N LYS A 90 11.74 32.03 -24.57
CA LYS A 90 12.60 32.18 -25.76
C LYS A 90 14.09 32.29 -25.42
N LYS A 91 14.43 32.60 -24.17
CA LYS A 91 15.82 32.70 -23.70
C LYS A 91 16.47 31.32 -23.49
N LEU A 92 15.67 30.26 -23.34
CA LEU A 92 16.14 28.88 -23.24
C LEU A 92 16.62 28.39 -24.63
N ARG A 93 17.92 28.53 -24.90
CA ARG A 93 18.50 28.32 -26.24
C ARG A 93 18.36 26.89 -26.79
N LYS A 94 18.19 25.90 -25.91
CA LYS A 94 18.02 24.48 -26.28
C LYS A 94 16.56 24.04 -26.26
N LEU A 95 15.62 24.93 -25.97
CA LEU A 95 14.21 24.58 -25.88
C LEU A 95 13.69 24.18 -27.27
N GLU A 96 13.14 22.97 -27.34
CA GLU A 96 12.58 22.38 -28.56
C GLU A 96 11.06 22.25 -28.45
N LYS A 97 10.56 21.92 -27.27
CA LYS A 97 9.13 21.65 -27.06
C LYS A 97 8.59 22.24 -25.75
N VAL A 98 7.42 22.86 -25.84
CA VAL A 98 6.62 23.30 -24.69
C VAL A 98 5.31 22.53 -24.67
N HIS A 99 5.04 21.83 -23.57
CA HIS A 99 3.74 21.24 -23.30
C HIS A 99 2.96 22.17 -22.37
N LEU A 100 1.91 22.80 -22.89
CA LEU A 100 1.04 23.68 -22.15
C LEU A 100 -0.18 22.91 -21.60
N HIS A 101 -0.22 22.70 -20.30
CA HIS A 101 -1.34 22.10 -19.59
C HIS A 101 -2.33 23.18 -19.18
N VAL A 102 -3.50 23.17 -19.81
CA VAL A 102 -4.52 24.21 -19.70
C VAL A 102 -5.57 23.82 -18.67
N GLN A 103 -5.67 24.57 -17.57
CA GLN A 103 -6.82 24.53 -16.67
C GLN A 103 -7.91 25.49 -17.15
N GLN A 104 -9.17 25.10 -17.00
CA GLN A 104 -10.29 26.00 -17.29
C GLN A 104 -10.44 27.00 -16.14
N GLY A 105 -9.89 28.20 -16.31
CA GLY A 105 -10.11 29.33 -15.40
C GLY A 105 -11.47 30.00 -15.60
N LEU A 106 -11.60 31.23 -15.10
CA LEU A 106 -12.84 32.04 -15.12
C LEU A 106 -13.28 32.52 -16.52
N GLU A 107 -12.40 32.46 -17.51
CA GLU A 107 -12.67 32.89 -18.89
C GLU A 107 -13.56 31.89 -19.66
N THR A 108 -14.25 32.35 -20.70
CA THR A 108 -15.04 31.44 -21.56
C THR A 108 -14.13 30.48 -22.34
N ARG A 109 -14.62 29.28 -22.67
CA ARG A 109 -13.87 28.30 -23.50
C ARG A 109 -13.37 28.89 -24.82
N ALA A 110 -14.15 29.78 -25.45
CA ALA A 110 -13.74 30.46 -26.68
C ALA A 110 -12.56 31.40 -26.44
N ARG A 111 -12.61 32.19 -25.36
CA ARG A 111 -11.53 33.09 -24.97
C ARG A 111 -10.27 32.34 -24.52
N THR A 112 -10.42 31.25 -23.79
CA THR A 112 -9.30 30.35 -23.42
C THR A 112 -8.58 29.85 -24.67
N ARG A 113 -9.31 29.36 -25.68
CA ARG A 113 -8.72 28.93 -26.97
C ARG A 113 -8.00 30.05 -27.70
N GLN A 114 -8.57 31.25 -27.71
CA GLN A 114 -7.94 32.42 -28.33
C GLN A 114 -6.63 32.80 -27.63
N ASN A 115 -6.61 32.79 -26.28
CA ASN A 115 -5.42 33.09 -25.50
C ASN A 115 -4.31 32.05 -25.74
N VAL A 116 -4.66 30.76 -25.77
CA VAL A 116 -3.72 29.67 -26.07
C VAL A 116 -3.17 29.80 -27.50
N ALA A 117 -4.04 30.01 -28.51
CA ALA A 117 -3.59 30.19 -29.90
C ALA A 117 -2.63 31.37 -30.05
N ALA A 118 -2.94 32.52 -29.42
CA ALA A 118 -2.06 33.68 -29.43
C ALA A 118 -0.73 33.43 -28.70
N PHE A 119 -0.72 32.62 -27.64
CA PHE A 119 0.50 32.21 -26.95
C PHE A 119 1.39 31.36 -27.87
N LYS A 120 0.81 30.35 -28.52
CA LYS A 120 1.52 29.48 -29.48
C LYS A 120 2.18 30.31 -30.58
N GLU A 121 1.41 31.18 -31.22
CA GLU A 121 1.91 32.07 -32.27
C GLU A 121 3.10 32.91 -31.76
N ARG A 122 3.01 33.49 -30.56
CA ARG A 122 4.11 34.29 -30.00
C ARG A 122 5.37 33.46 -29.74
N ILE A 123 5.26 32.21 -29.29
CA ILE A 123 6.43 31.35 -29.02
C ILE A 123 7.04 30.82 -30.32
N GLU A 124 6.22 30.24 -31.19
CA GLU A 124 6.63 29.54 -32.41
C GLU A 124 7.15 30.53 -33.47
N ASN A 125 6.63 31.77 -33.48
CA ASN A 125 7.10 32.78 -34.42
C ASN A 125 8.58 33.15 -34.18
N GLY A 126 9.40 32.89 -35.20
CA GLY A 126 10.84 33.17 -35.20
C GLY A 126 11.67 32.19 -34.37
N THR A 127 11.12 31.05 -33.96
CA THR A 127 11.84 30.01 -33.21
C THR A 127 11.57 28.61 -33.79
N SER A 128 12.36 27.61 -33.38
CA SER A 128 12.11 26.20 -33.69
C SER A 128 11.28 25.49 -32.60
N ILE A 129 10.77 26.23 -31.62
CA ILE A 129 10.04 25.67 -30.48
C ILE A 129 8.65 25.25 -30.97
N GLN A 130 8.20 24.05 -30.58
CA GLN A 130 6.84 23.56 -30.82
C GLN A 130 6.01 23.63 -29.54
N VAL A 131 4.76 24.12 -29.63
CA VAL A 131 3.85 24.19 -28.48
C VAL A 131 2.66 23.24 -28.64
N GLU A 132 2.64 22.21 -27.81
CA GLU A 132 1.51 21.28 -27.69
C GLU A 132 0.66 21.66 -26.48
N ASP A 133 -0.66 21.76 -26.65
CA ASP A 133 -1.57 22.03 -25.54
C ASP A 133 -2.39 20.78 -25.19
N THR A 134 -2.46 20.48 -23.91
CA THR A 134 -3.30 19.43 -23.34
C THR A 134 -4.26 20.07 -22.35
N ARG A 135 -5.54 19.70 -22.41
CA ARG A 135 -6.47 20.10 -21.35
C ARG A 135 -6.15 19.29 -20.11
N LEU A 136 -5.95 19.98 -18.99
CA LEU A 136 -6.04 19.33 -17.70
C LEU A 136 -7.48 18.86 -17.55
N THR A 137 -7.68 17.55 -17.49
CA THR A 137 -8.91 16.96 -17.02
C THR A 137 -9.00 17.23 -15.51
N GLY A 138 -9.47 18.42 -15.12
CA GLY A 138 -9.94 18.70 -13.76
C GLY A 138 -11.42 18.30 -13.68
N ASP A 139 -11.93 17.69 -12.62
CA ASP A 139 -11.41 17.46 -11.29
C ASP A 139 -11.95 16.10 -10.81
N ILE A 140 -11.10 15.22 -10.31
CA ILE A 140 -11.53 14.22 -9.32
C ILE A 140 -11.31 14.89 -7.97
N ALA A 141 -12.09 15.93 -7.69
CA ALA A 141 -12.31 16.36 -6.33
C ALA A 141 -13.20 15.29 -5.70
N ASP A 142 -12.65 14.59 -4.71
CA ASP A 142 -13.32 13.73 -3.74
C ASP A 142 -14.46 12.86 -4.28
N SER A 143 -14.08 11.70 -4.85
CA SER A 143 -15.03 10.60 -5.00
C SER A 143 -14.41 9.25 -4.65
N VAL A 144 -13.87 9.13 -3.43
CA VAL A 144 -13.81 7.84 -2.73
C VAL A 144 -14.00 8.06 -1.23
N ALA A 145 -15.19 8.51 -0.84
CA ALA A 145 -15.67 8.27 0.52
C ALA A 145 -16.63 7.07 0.47
N ASN A 146 -16.07 5.86 0.37
CA ASN A 146 -16.80 4.69 0.82
C ASN A 146 -16.84 4.75 2.35
N GLY A 147 -17.92 5.36 2.86
CA GLY A 147 -18.35 5.30 4.26
C GLY A 147 -17.25 5.39 5.31
N VAL A 148 -16.53 6.50 5.35
CA VAL A 148 -15.59 6.80 6.42
C VAL A 148 -16.34 7.57 7.50
N ASP A 149 -17.01 6.87 8.41
CA ASP A 149 -17.63 7.51 9.56
C ASP A 149 -16.55 7.78 10.61
N ALA A 150 -16.17 9.05 10.76
CA ALA A 150 -15.34 9.50 11.88
C ALA A 150 -16.20 9.45 13.16
N VAL A 151 -15.95 8.47 14.02
CA VAL A 151 -16.70 8.29 15.28
C VAL A 151 -15.90 8.89 16.43
N ARG A 152 -16.59 9.66 17.30
CA ARG A 152 -15.97 10.38 18.42
C ARG A 152 -15.52 9.46 19.57
N ASP A 153 -16.04 8.24 19.66
CA ASP A 153 -15.52 7.13 20.46
C ASP A 153 -16.38 5.85 20.20
N PRO A 154 -15.90 4.83 19.48
CA PRO A 154 -16.62 3.55 19.37
C PRO A 154 -16.35 2.69 20.61
N TYR A 155 -17.12 2.91 21.67
CA TYR A 155 -16.92 2.26 22.99
C TYR A 155 -17.20 0.74 23.05
N GLU A 156 -17.29 0.04 21.93
CA GLU A 156 -17.18 -1.43 21.89
C GLU A 156 -15.89 -1.81 21.18
N ARG A 157 -14.84 -2.04 21.98
CA ARG A 157 -13.59 -2.62 21.50
C ARG A 157 -13.91 -4.04 21.01
N ASP A 158 -13.85 -4.25 19.69
CA ASP A 158 -13.98 -5.58 19.11
C ASP A 158 -13.02 -6.52 19.86
N LYS A 159 -13.58 -7.55 20.51
CA LYS A 159 -12.83 -8.45 21.38
C LYS A 159 -11.66 -9.10 20.63
N TRP A 160 -11.82 -9.39 19.35
CA TRP A 160 -10.78 -9.97 18.52
C TRP A 160 -9.63 -8.96 18.35
N ILE A 161 -9.94 -7.72 18.02
CA ILE A 161 -8.94 -6.65 17.84
C ILE A 161 -8.23 -6.36 19.16
N ALA A 162 -8.97 -6.23 20.26
CA ALA A 162 -8.42 -6.03 21.59
C ALA A 162 -7.41 -7.12 21.97
N SER A 163 -7.79 -8.38 21.74
CA SER A 163 -6.97 -9.55 22.06
C SER A 163 -5.64 -9.53 21.33
N MET A 164 -5.65 -9.12 20.05
CA MET A 164 -4.44 -9.08 19.23
C MET A 164 -3.58 -7.85 19.50
N GLU A 165 -4.18 -6.69 19.80
CA GLU A 165 -3.43 -5.50 20.24
C GLU A 165 -2.69 -5.76 21.56
N GLU A 166 -3.38 -6.34 22.54
CA GLU A 166 -2.78 -6.73 23.84
C GLU A 166 -1.65 -7.73 23.65
N PHE A 167 -1.84 -8.73 22.76
CA PHE A 167 -0.79 -9.68 22.45
C PHE A 167 0.39 -9.04 21.71
N ALA A 168 0.15 -8.09 20.80
CA ALA A 168 1.21 -7.36 20.12
C ALA A 168 2.08 -6.55 21.10
N ASP A 169 1.48 -5.98 22.15
CA ASP A 169 2.22 -5.27 23.21
C ASP A 169 2.97 -6.25 24.11
N PHE A 170 2.36 -7.39 24.43
CA PHE A 170 3.00 -8.48 25.17
C PHE A 170 4.23 -9.01 24.42
N LEU A 171 4.12 -9.25 23.11
CA LEU A 171 5.21 -9.71 22.25
C LEU A 171 6.38 -8.71 22.23
N GLN A 172 6.09 -7.43 21.99
CA GLN A 172 7.12 -6.38 22.01
C GLN A 172 7.78 -6.23 23.40
N THR A 173 6.98 -6.37 24.47
CA THR A 173 7.51 -6.34 25.84
C THR A 173 8.43 -7.51 26.09
N ALA A 174 8.04 -8.72 25.70
CA ALA A 174 8.87 -9.91 25.83
C ALA A 174 10.23 -9.70 25.16
N GLU A 175 10.24 -9.34 23.87
CA GLU A 175 11.49 -9.14 23.12
C GLU A 175 12.40 -8.07 23.72
N ARG A 176 11.85 -6.95 24.22
CA ARG A 176 12.62 -5.86 24.80
C ARG A 176 13.21 -6.18 26.18
N ASN A 177 12.63 -7.12 26.92
CA ASN A 177 13.05 -7.46 28.28
C ASN A 177 13.88 -8.75 28.34
N VAL A 178 14.15 -9.39 27.20
CA VAL A 178 15.13 -10.48 27.14
C VAL A 178 16.55 -9.89 27.22
N ASP A 179 17.22 -10.12 28.35
CA ASP A 179 18.61 -9.72 28.57
C ASP A 179 19.56 -10.85 28.17
N ILE A 180 19.80 -10.98 26.86
CA ILE A 180 20.78 -11.95 26.30
C ILE A 180 21.77 -11.24 25.37
N GLU A 181 23.03 -11.70 25.39
CA GLU A 181 24.06 -11.27 24.44
C GLU A 181 24.46 -12.43 23.49
N PRO A 182 24.35 -12.26 22.16
CA PRO A 182 23.81 -11.10 21.45
C PRO A 182 22.28 -10.99 21.54
N PRO A 183 21.70 -9.79 21.34
CA PRO A 183 20.25 -9.59 21.40
C PRO A 183 19.47 -10.55 20.51
N LEU A 184 18.32 -10.99 21.00
CA LEU A 184 17.42 -11.88 20.27
C LEU A 184 16.97 -11.22 18.96
N THR A 185 17.43 -11.76 17.84
CA THR A 185 17.10 -11.25 16.50
C THR A 185 16.60 -12.39 15.63
N LEU A 186 15.46 -12.16 14.96
CA LEU A 186 14.95 -13.13 14.00
C LEU A 186 15.94 -13.32 12.85
N LYS A 187 16.29 -14.57 12.58
CA LYS A 187 17.15 -14.96 11.45
C LYS A 187 16.55 -14.56 10.10
N HIS A 188 15.23 -14.52 9.99
CA HIS A 188 14.47 -14.15 8.80
C HIS A 188 13.31 -13.20 9.17
N PRO A 189 13.42 -11.90 8.89
CA PRO A 189 12.32 -10.97 9.11
C PRO A 189 11.06 -11.38 8.34
N ILE A 190 9.93 -11.49 9.05
CA ILE A 190 8.65 -11.87 8.43
C ILE A 190 8.21 -10.77 7.45
N THR A 191 8.09 -11.13 6.17
CA THR A 191 7.77 -10.19 5.10
C THR A 191 6.41 -10.46 4.48
N VAL A 192 5.53 -9.45 4.50
CA VAL A 192 4.21 -9.47 3.86
C VAL A 192 4.24 -8.58 2.63
N ALA A 193 3.93 -9.14 1.46
CA ALA A 193 3.63 -8.37 0.26
C ALA A 193 2.18 -7.86 0.33
N ILE A 194 1.99 -6.56 0.17
CA ILE A 194 0.68 -5.94 0.06
C ILE A 194 0.47 -5.59 -1.41
N ILE A 195 -0.42 -6.32 -2.07
CA ILE A 195 -0.79 -6.08 -3.47
C ILE A 195 -2.10 -5.27 -3.45
N ASP A 196 -2.01 -3.96 -3.64
CA ASP A 196 -3.14 -3.04 -3.45
C ASP A 196 -2.89 -1.72 -4.21
N ASP A 197 -3.54 -0.63 -3.81
CA ASP A 197 -3.46 0.69 -4.46
C ASP A 197 -2.20 1.53 -4.15
N GLY A 198 -1.17 0.91 -3.57
CA GLY A 198 -0.03 1.60 -2.97
C GLY A 198 -0.27 1.92 -1.49
N VAL A 199 0.60 2.71 -0.88
CA VAL A 199 0.46 3.13 0.53
C VAL A 199 0.97 4.55 0.70
N ASP A 200 0.51 5.27 1.72
CA ASP A 200 1.21 6.46 2.21
C ASP A 200 2.34 6.05 3.16
N ILE A 201 3.58 6.14 2.69
CA ILE A 201 4.75 5.77 3.51
C ILE A 201 4.99 6.69 4.70
N ASN A 202 4.33 7.85 4.77
CA ASN A 202 4.44 8.76 5.90
C ASN A 202 3.41 8.44 6.99
N ASP A 203 2.49 7.51 6.75
CA ASP A 203 1.55 7.06 7.77
C ASP A 203 2.33 6.45 8.96
N PRO A 204 2.18 7.01 10.18
CA PRO A 204 2.95 6.59 11.36
C PRO A 204 2.78 5.12 11.72
N THR A 205 1.68 4.50 11.32
CA THR A 205 1.40 3.08 11.61
C THR A 205 2.27 2.13 10.78
N ILE A 206 2.78 2.58 9.62
CA ILE A 206 3.52 1.72 8.68
C ILE A 206 4.91 2.24 8.29
N GLN A 207 5.23 3.52 8.51
CA GLN A 207 6.44 4.19 8.00
C GLN A 207 7.75 3.40 8.23
N SER A 208 7.95 2.83 9.42
CA SER A 208 9.17 2.08 9.77
C SER A 208 9.21 0.64 9.26
N ARG A 209 8.12 0.17 8.65
CA ARG A 209 7.89 -1.24 8.30
C ARG A 209 7.98 -1.49 6.81
N VAL A 210 7.76 -0.45 5.99
CA VAL A 210 7.90 -0.52 4.53
C VAL A 210 9.38 -0.66 4.16
N ILE A 211 9.74 -1.81 3.58
CA ILE A 211 11.13 -2.12 3.16
C ILE A 211 11.37 -1.86 1.67
N GLY A 212 10.37 -1.36 0.96
CA GLY A 212 10.42 -1.08 -0.47
C GLY A 212 9.13 -1.49 -1.17
N GLY A 213 9.14 -1.36 -2.49
CA GLY A 213 8.00 -1.74 -3.30
C GLY A 213 8.24 -1.58 -4.79
N ARG A 214 7.25 -2.00 -5.57
CA ARG A 214 7.20 -1.78 -7.02
C ARG A 214 5.79 -1.34 -7.37
N SER A 215 5.68 -0.52 -8.41
CA SER A 215 4.40 -0.14 -8.94
C SER A 215 4.23 -0.70 -10.33
N PHE A 216 3.03 -1.15 -10.61
CA PHE A 216 2.55 -1.55 -11.92
C PHE A 216 1.45 -0.62 -12.42
N CYS A 217 1.18 0.47 -11.70
CA CYS A 217 0.29 1.54 -12.13
C CYS A 217 1.04 2.49 -13.07
N HIS A 218 0.60 2.55 -14.31
CA HIS A 218 1.24 3.39 -15.31
C HIS A 218 0.83 4.86 -15.11
N ARG A 219 1.83 5.74 -15.08
CA ARG A 219 1.66 7.20 -15.19
C ARG A 219 1.65 7.64 -16.65
N ASP A 220 2.45 6.98 -17.48
CA ASP A 220 2.64 7.27 -18.89
C ASP A 220 2.85 5.96 -19.65
N GLU A 221 1.96 5.64 -20.59
CA GLU A 221 2.02 4.41 -21.38
C GLU A 221 3.19 4.40 -22.38
N GLU A 222 3.50 5.55 -23.00
CA GLU A 222 4.55 5.64 -24.02
C GLU A 222 5.94 5.52 -23.41
N GLN A 223 6.11 6.11 -22.23
CA GLN A 223 7.41 6.16 -21.53
C GLN A 223 7.58 5.05 -20.49
N ASN A 224 6.53 4.24 -20.27
CA ASN A 224 6.49 3.19 -19.26
C ASN A 224 6.90 3.70 -17.87
N LEU A 225 6.50 4.95 -17.56
CA LEU A 225 6.70 5.53 -16.24
C LEU A 225 5.57 5.05 -15.33
N ASN A 226 5.91 4.61 -14.12
CA ASN A 226 4.92 4.16 -13.15
C ASN A 226 4.72 5.21 -12.07
N GLN A 227 3.50 5.31 -11.56
CA GLN A 227 3.26 6.02 -10.30
C GLN A 227 4.08 5.34 -9.19
N PRO A 228 4.66 6.05 -8.22
CA PRO A 228 5.42 5.40 -7.16
C PRO A 228 4.55 4.47 -6.32
N TYR A 229 5.12 3.38 -5.79
CA TYR A 229 4.39 2.44 -4.93
C TYR A 229 3.96 3.05 -3.59
N TYR A 230 4.61 4.14 -3.19
CA TYR A 230 4.43 4.87 -1.94
C TYR A 230 3.47 6.06 -2.05
N VAL A 231 2.77 6.15 -3.18
CA VAL A 231 1.61 7.03 -3.32
C VAL A 231 0.42 6.09 -3.35
N SER A 232 -0.52 6.21 -2.41
CA SER A 232 -1.76 5.44 -2.44
C SER A 232 -2.78 6.12 -3.35
N GLY A 233 -3.54 5.33 -4.11
CA GLY A 233 -4.53 5.87 -5.04
C GLY A 233 -5.87 6.22 -4.41
N GLY A 234 -6.20 5.64 -3.25
CA GLY A 234 -7.46 5.88 -2.53
C GLY A 234 -7.38 5.58 -1.03
N GLY A 235 -6.19 5.37 -0.48
CA GLY A 235 -5.95 5.07 0.93
C GLY A 235 -6.19 3.61 1.33
N HIS A 236 -6.70 2.77 0.43
CA HIS A 236 -7.10 1.41 0.76
C HIS A 236 -5.91 0.53 1.16
N GLY A 237 -4.82 0.56 0.40
CA GLY A 237 -3.61 -0.19 0.71
C GLY A 237 -2.94 0.30 2.00
N THR A 238 -2.97 1.60 2.29
CA THR A 238 -2.49 2.16 3.57
C THR A 238 -3.28 1.58 4.75
N ALA A 239 -4.61 1.53 4.63
CA ALA A 239 -5.48 0.95 5.65
C ALA A 239 -5.19 -0.55 5.88
N MET A 240 -5.06 -1.33 4.80
CA MET A 240 -4.74 -2.76 4.90
C MET A 240 -3.36 -2.99 5.54
N ALA A 241 -2.38 -2.17 5.16
CA ALA A 241 -1.05 -2.18 5.74
C ALA A 241 -1.07 -1.88 7.24
N GLY A 242 -1.81 -0.84 7.66
CA GLY A 242 -2.00 -0.48 9.06
C GLY A 242 -2.62 -1.60 9.88
N LEU A 243 -3.65 -2.28 9.35
CA LEU A 243 -4.29 -3.43 10.02
C LEU A 243 -3.33 -4.61 10.18
N ILE A 244 -2.54 -4.97 9.16
CA ILE A 244 -1.50 -6.01 9.30
C ILE A 244 -0.50 -5.63 10.39
N CYS A 245 -0.07 -4.36 10.39
CA CYS A 245 0.91 -3.83 11.34
C CYS A 245 0.41 -3.78 12.79
N LYS A 246 -0.90 -3.55 12.96
CA LYS A 246 -1.59 -3.59 14.26
C LYS A 246 -1.50 -4.97 14.90
N ILE A 247 -1.62 -6.03 14.11
CA ILE A 247 -1.60 -7.43 14.58
C ILE A 247 -0.18 -7.96 14.73
N CYS A 248 0.73 -7.64 13.79
CA CYS A 248 2.12 -8.09 13.82
C CYS A 248 3.07 -6.88 13.88
N PRO A 249 3.53 -6.46 15.07
CA PRO A 249 4.25 -5.18 15.27
C PRO A 249 5.63 -5.12 14.60
N ASN A 250 6.29 -6.26 14.40
CA ASN A 250 7.65 -6.33 13.84
C ASN A 250 7.67 -6.87 12.39
N VAL A 251 6.54 -6.80 11.68
CA VAL A 251 6.42 -7.22 10.27
C VAL A 251 7.17 -6.26 9.33
N ARG A 252 7.67 -6.80 8.22
CA ARG A 252 8.19 -6.02 7.09
C ARG A 252 7.19 -6.03 5.93
N LEU A 253 6.94 -4.86 5.35
CA LEU A 253 5.97 -4.68 4.27
C LEU A 253 6.67 -4.44 2.95
N TYR A 254 6.28 -5.19 1.92
CA TYR A 254 6.70 -4.97 0.54
C TYR A 254 5.50 -4.56 -0.30
N ILE A 255 5.50 -3.33 -0.81
CA ILE A 255 4.31 -2.73 -1.40
C ILE A 255 4.30 -2.94 -2.91
N LEU A 256 3.19 -3.46 -3.43
CA LEU A 256 3.02 -3.74 -4.84
C LEU A 256 1.76 -3.04 -5.34
N ARG A 257 1.97 -1.83 -5.89
CA ARG A 257 0.88 -0.99 -6.37
C ARG A 257 0.31 -1.54 -7.69
N LEU A 258 -0.99 -1.74 -7.71
CA LEU A 258 -1.75 -2.19 -8.87
C LEU A 258 -2.11 -1.05 -9.82
N ASP A 259 -2.35 -1.42 -11.07
CA ASP A 259 -2.90 -0.53 -12.07
C ASP A 259 -4.41 -0.43 -11.94
N GLU A 260 -4.91 0.80 -11.98
CA GLU A 260 -6.26 1.14 -11.54
C GLU A 260 -6.94 2.02 -12.58
N TYR A 261 -8.19 1.68 -12.90
CA TYR A 261 -9.02 2.45 -13.80
C TYR A 261 -10.40 2.67 -13.18
N PHE A 262 -11.04 3.76 -13.59
CA PHE A 262 -12.37 4.13 -13.14
C PHE A 262 -13.35 3.91 -14.29
N ILE A 263 -14.36 3.06 -14.06
CA ILE A 263 -15.48 2.92 -15.01
C ILE A 263 -16.50 4.05 -14.75
N GLU A 264 -16.70 4.37 -13.47
CA GLU A 264 -17.56 5.44 -12.97
C GLU A 264 -16.85 6.13 -11.79
N PRO A 265 -17.17 7.41 -11.47
CA PRO A 265 -16.69 8.05 -10.25
C PRO A 265 -16.95 7.17 -9.02
N GLY A 266 -15.93 6.89 -8.23
CA GLY A 266 -16.00 6.02 -7.05
C GLY A 266 -15.97 4.50 -7.30
N LYS A 267 -16.08 4.01 -8.54
CA LYS A 267 -15.93 2.57 -8.86
C LYS A 267 -14.57 2.29 -9.47
N ARG A 268 -13.59 2.21 -8.59
CA ARG A 268 -12.22 1.81 -8.90
C ARG A 268 -12.15 0.32 -9.23
N GLN A 269 -11.48 -0.01 -10.32
CA GLN A 269 -11.23 -1.37 -10.77
C GLN A 269 -9.72 -1.55 -10.96
N ILE A 270 -9.24 -2.75 -10.63
CA ILE A 270 -7.83 -3.13 -10.78
C ILE A 270 -7.68 -4.09 -11.96
N THR A 271 -6.51 -4.06 -12.61
CA THR A 271 -6.27 -4.94 -13.76
C THR A 271 -5.68 -6.29 -13.34
N ALA A 272 -6.20 -7.39 -13.90
CA ALA A 272 -5.65 -8.73 -13.67
C ALA A 272 -4.18 -8.84 -14.12
N LYS A 273 -3.81 -8.10 -15.17
CA LYS A 273 -2.43 -8.03 -15.69
C LYS A 273 -1.46 -7.44 -14.65
N SER A 274 -1.82 -6.33 -14.02
CA SER A 274 -0.98 -5.71 -12.99
C SER A 274 -0.90 -6.60 -11.75
N ALA A 275 -1.99 -7.28 -11.38
CA ALA A 275 -2.02 -8.25 -10.30
C ALA A 275 -1.11 -9.45 -10.57
N ALA A 276 -1.11 -10.01 -11.78
CA ALA A 276 -0.22 -11.12 -12.14
C ALA A 276 1.27 -10.71 -11.99
N LYS A 277 1.63 -9.52 -12.51
CA LYS A 277 2.99 -8.98 -12.36
C LYS A 277 3.36 -8.74 -10.90
N ALA A 278 2.43 -8.24 -10.09
CA ALA A 278 2.63 -8.02 -8.67
C ALA A 278 2.90 -9.34 -7.93
N VAL A 279 2.09 -10.38 -8.15
CA VAL A 279 2.31 -11.70 -7.55
C VAL A 279 3.70 -12.25 -7.92
N LEU A 280 4.11 -12.14 -9.18
CA LEU A 280 5.44 -12.57 -9.62
C LEU A 280 6.56 -11.76 -8.93
N ALA A 281 6.39 -10.45 -8.76
CA ALA A 281 7.35 -9.62 -8.05
C ALA A 281 7.42 -9.92 -6.54
N ALA A 282 6.32 -10.33 -5.91
CA ALA A 282 6.32 -10.83 -4.54
C ALA A 282 7.11 -12.15 -4.42
N VAL A 283 6.95 -13.05 -5.38
CA VAL A 283 7.72 -14.30 -5.47
C VAL A 283 9.21 -14.02 -5.65
N GLU A 284 9.56 -13.10 -6.53
CA GLU A 284 10.95 -12.66 -6.77
C GLU A 284 11.57 -12.09 -5.48
N LYS A 285 10.80 -11.28 -4.73
CA LYS A 285 11.21 -10.73 -3.43
C LYS A 285 11.34 -11.80 -2.33
N LYS A 286 10.81 -13.01 -2.55
CA LYS A 286 10.79 -14.13 -1.60
C LYS A 286 10.06 -13.79 -0.30
N VAL A 287 8.90 -13.15 -0.41
CA VAL A 287 8.05 -12.84 0.75
C VAL A 287 7.51 -14.12 1.42
N ASP A 288 7.00 -13.98 2.65
CA ASP A 288 6.34 -15.07 3.36
C ASP A 288 4.85 -15.15 3.04
N ILE A 289 4.22 -13.98 2.96
CA ILE A 289 2.78 -13.82 2.82
C ILE A 289 2.50 -12.82 1.69
N ILE A 290 1.46 -13.08 0.89
CA ILE A 290 0.85 -12.13 -0.03
C ILE A 290 -0.58 -11.85 0.44
N SER A 291 -0.89 -10.57 0.68
CA SER A 291 -2.25 -10.09 1.00
C SER A 291 -2.86 -9.43 -0.24
N MET A 292 -4.02 -9.94 -0.68
CA MET A 292 -4.79 -9.44 -1.83
C MET A 292 -6.20 -9.07 -1.38
N SER A 293 -6.38 -7.85 -0.89
CA SER A 293 -7.62 -7.37 -0.28
C SER A 293 -8.65 -6.85 -1.30
N TRP A 294 -8.77 -7.54 -2.44
CA TRP A 294 -9.59 -7.14 -3.58
C TRP A 294 -10.07 -8.36 -4.35
N THR A 295 -11.02 -8.15 -5.26
CA THR A 295 -11.54 -9.20 -6.14
C THR A 295 -11.61 -8.70 -7.58
N ILE A 296 -11.44 -9.61 -8.55
CA ILE A 296 -11.58 -9.31 -9.99
C ILE A 296 -12.57 -10.30 -10.61
N GLU A 297 -13.57 -9.76 -11.30
CA GLU A 297 -14.49 -10.59 -12.11
C GLU A 297 -13.87 -10.93 -13.47
N LYS A 298 -13.99 -12.20 -13.88
CA LYS A 298 -13.59 -12.64 -15.22
C LYS A 298 -14.62 -12.17 -16.23
N THR A 299 -14.13 -11.49 -17.27
CA THR A 299 -14.89 -11.03 -18.43
C THR A 299 -14.19 -11.50 -19.70
N ASP A 300 -14.87 -11.42 -20.85
CA ASP A 300 -14.24 -11.76 -22.13
C ASP A 300 -13.04 -10.86 -22.46
N ARG A 301 -13.01 -9.64 -21.92
CA ARG A 301 -11.95 -8.65 -22.18
C ARG A 301 -10.67 -8.90 -21.39
N ASN A 302 -10.76 -9.53 -20.21
CA ASN A 302 -9.62 -9.76 -19.32
C ASN A 302 -9.27 -11.25 -19.17
N ALA A 303 -9.90 -12.15 -19.94
CA ALA A 303 -9.74 -13.60 -19.77
C ALA A 303 -8.28 -14.06 -19.82
N ALA A 304 -7.49 -13.55 -20.78
CA ALA A 304 -6.06 -13.88 -20.91
C ALA A 304 -5.21 -13.34 -19.74
N ASP A 305 -5.57 -12.19 -19.17
CA ASP A 305 -4.88 -11.63 -18.01
C ASP A 305 -5.26 -12.38 -16.72
N ILE A 306 -6.50 -12.87 -16.63
CA ILE A 306 -6.97 -13.75 -15.55
C ILE A 306 -6.23 -15.09 -15.56
N GLU A 307 -5.97 -15.66 -16.74
CA GLU A 307 -5.16 -16.87 -16.86
C GLU A 307 -3.72 -16.65 -16.39
N GLN A 308 -3.09 -15.54 -16.81
CA GLN A 308 -1.77 -15.13 -16.30
C GLN A 308 -1.75 -14.92 -14.78
N LEU A 309 -2.80 -14.34 -14.22
CA LEU A 309 -2.95 -14.19 -12.76
C LEU A 309 -3.04 -15.56 -12.09
N GLY A 310 -3.84 -16.49 -12.65
CA GLY A 310 -3.94 -17.87 -12.19
C GLY A 310 -2.58 -18.59 -12.16
N ASP A 311 -1.79 -18.44 -13.21
CA ASP A 311 -0.43 -19.00 -13.31
C ASP A 311 0.54 -18.39 -12.30
N ALA A 312 0.49 -17.07 -12.10
CA ALA A 312 1.30 -16.38 -11.09
C ALA A 312 0.97 -16.86 -9.68
N ILE A 313 -0.32 -17.02 -9.35
CA ILE A 313 -0.79 -17.56 -8.07
C ILE A 313 -0.31 -19.02 -7.91
N GLY A 314 -0.46 -19.84 -8.95
CA GLY A 314 0.05 -21.21 -8.95
C GLY A 314 1.56 -21.29 -8.72
N PHE A 315 2.32 -20.35 -9.29
CA PHE A 315 3.76 -20.26 -9.09
C PHE A 315 4.13 -19.84 -7.66
N ALA A 316 3.41 -18.88 -7.08
CA ALA A 316 3.59 -18.49 -5.68
C ALA A 316 3.28 -19.64 -4.71
N ALA A 317 2.20 -20.39 -4.95
CA ALA A 317 1.87 -21.58 -4.17
C ALA A 317 3.00 -22.64 -4.20
N ARG A 318 3.60 -22.91 -5.38
CA ARG A 318 4.75 -23.84 -5.51
C ARG A 318 6.00 -23.38 -4.77
N ARG A 319 6.08 -22.10 -4.40
CA ARG A 319 7.18 -21.53 -3.61
C ARG A 319 6.87 -21.47 -2.12
N ASN A 320 5.77 -22.08 -1.67
CA ASN A 320 5.30 -22.04 -0.28
C ASN A 320 5.19 -20.59 0.23
N ILE A 321 4.55 -19.72 -0.57
CA ILE A 321 4.15 -18.39 -0.13
C ILE A 321 2.68 -18.49 0.27
N LEU A 322 2.37 -18.07 1.50
CA LEU A 322 1.00 -18.05 1.99
C LEU A 322 0.26 -16.90 1.30
N MET A 323 -0.91 -17.18 0.75
CA MET A 323 -1.68 -16.18 0.01
C MET A 323 -3.06 -16.04 0.65
N PHE A 324 -3.45 -14.80 0.96
CA PHE A 324 -4.75 -14.47 1.50
C PHE A 324 -5.47 -13.54 0.53
N CYS A 325 -6.74 -13.83 0.28
CA CYS A 325 -7.58 -13.02 -0.59
C CYS A 325 -8.97 -12.80 -0.04
N ALA A 326 -9.56 -11.66 -0.39
CA ALA A 326 -10.90 -11.30 0.02
C ALA A 326 -11.96 -12.14 -0.70
N ALA A 327 -13.02 -12.51 0.03
CA ALA A 327 -14.28 -12.90 -0.58
C ALA A 327 -14.96 -11.68 -1.22
N THR A 328 -15.85 -11.91 -2.19
CA THR A 328 -16.66 -10.82 -2.76
C THR A 328 -17.67 -10.28 -1.75
N ASP A 329 -17.82 -8.96 -1.71
CA ASP A 329 -18.83 -8.27 -0.89
C ASP A 329 -20.13 -7.99 -1.67
N GLN A 330 -20.28 -8.53 -2.88
CA GLN A 330 -21.41 -8.26 -3.80
C GLN A 330 -22.64 -9.16 -3.60
N GLY A 331 -22.70 -9.93 -2.51
CA GLY A 331 -23.86 -10.75 -2.15
C GLY A 331 -23.73 -12.24 -2.45
N ALA A 332 -24.75 -13.01 -2.04
CA ALA A 332 -24.75 -14.48 -1.96
C ALA A 332 -24.77 -15.26 -3.29
N TYR A 333 -24.41 -14.64 -4.41
CA TYR A 333 -24.27 -15.34 -5.68
C TYR A 333 -22.98 -16.17 -5.70
N LYS A 334 -22.91 -17.20 -6.56
CA LYS A 334 -21.70 -18.04 -6.71
C LYS A 334 -20.50 -17.15 -7.02
N ASP A 335 -19.65 -16.95 -6.01
CA ASP A 335 -18.45 -16.15 -6.13
C ASP A 335 -17.48 -16.83 -7.11
N ARG A 336 -17.30 -16.19 -8.27
CA ARG A 336 -16.39 -16.60 -9.34
C ARG A 336 -15.25 -15.61 -9.51
N THR A 337 -15.01 -14.78 -8.48
CA THR A 337 -14.01 -13.74 -8.54
C THR A 337 -12.62 -14.29 -8.23
N TYR A 338 -11.63 -13.71 -8.91
CA TYR A 338 -10.21 -14.00 -8.73
C TYR A 338 -9.65 -13.07 -7.64
N PRO A 339 -8.64 -13.51 -6.88
CA PRO A 339 -7.81 -14.70 -7.10
C PRO A 339 -8.41 -16.03 -6.62
N ALA A 340 -9.43 -16.01 -5.74
CA ALA A 340 -9.98 -17.21 -5.10
C ALA A 340 -10.53 -18.27 -6.08
N ALA A 341 -11.13 -17.83 -7.20
CA ALA A 341 -11.70 -18.72 -8.21
C ALA A 341 -10.66 -19.43 -9.10
N THR A 342 -9.36 -19.20 -8.89
CA THR A 342 -8.32 -19.86 -9.68
C THR A 342 -8.42 -21.39 -9.67
N THR A 343 -8.14 -22.01 -10.81
CA THR A 343 -8.10 -23.47 -10.98
C THR A 343 -6.68 -24.03 -10.87
N THR A 344 -5.66 -23.18 -10.97
CA THR A 344 -4.24 -23.59 -10.96
C THR A 344 -3.79 -24.12 -9.60
N THR A 345 -4.43 -23.70 -8.51
CA THR A 345 -4.13 -24.16 -7.15
C THR A 345 -5.31 -23.91 -6.21
N LYS A 346 -5.39 -24.68 -5.12
CA LYS A 346 -6.28 -24.41 -3.97
C LYS A 346 -5.53 -23.92 -2.74
N ASN A 347 -4.21 -23.72 -2.85
CA ASN A 347 -3.35 -23.23 -1.78
C ASN A 347 -3.42 -21.70 -1.68
N ILE A 348 -4.62 -21.17 -1.49
CA ILE A 348 -4.91 -19.75 -1.28
C ILE A 348 -6.07 -19.66 -0.28
N PHE A 349 -5.91 -18.88 0.77
CA PHE A 349 -6.95 -18.68 1.75
C PHE A 349 -7.93 -17.63 1.26
N LYS A 350 -9.19 -18.01 1.11
CA LYS A 350 -10.27 -17.07 0.86
C LYS A 350 -10.91 -16.65 2.18
N ILE A 351 -10.89 -15.36 2.48
CA ILE A 351 -11.29 -14.80 3.77
C ILE A 351 -12.56 -13.98 3.64
N GLY A 352 -13.56 -14.30 4.46
CA GLY A 352 -14.79 -13.52 4.59
C GLY A 352 -14.80 -12.61 5.82
N ALA A 353 -15.60 -11.56 5.77
CA ALA A 353 -15.85 -10.65 6.89
C ALA A 353 -16.95 -11.11 7.87
N ALA A 354 -16.71 -10.90 9.15
CA ALA A 354 -17.65 -11.13 10.23
C ALA A 354 -17.87 -9.86 11.06
N GLU A 355 -18.99 -9.81 11.75
CA GLU A 355 -19.23 -8.88 12.83
C GLU A 355 -18.38 -9.24 14.07
N ALA A 356 -18.25 -8.30 15.01
CA ALA A 356 -17.55 -8.54 16.29
C ALA A 356 -18.14 -9.71 17.10
N SER A 357 -19.41 -10.04 16.86
CA SER A 357 -20.10 -11.21 17.42
C SER A 357 -19.56 -12.56 16.90
N GLY A 358 -18.81 -12.54 15.79
CA GLY A 358 -18.37 -13.73 15.04
C GLY A 358 -19.39 -14.19 13.98
N ALA A 359 -20.51 -13.51 13.83
CA ALA A 359 -21.47 -13.79 12.77
C ALA A 359 -20.94 -13.34 11.41
N ALA A 360 -20.98 -14.21 10.40
CA ALA A 360 -20.61 -13.85 9.02
C ALA A 360 -21.51 -12.75 8.47
N LEU A 361 -20.94 -11.79 7.73
CA LEU A 361 -21.72 -10.76 7.06
C LEU A 361 -22.59 -11.36 5.95
N LYS A 362 -23.82 -10.84 5.83
CA LYS A 362 -24.86 -11.40 4.95
C LYS A 362 -24.42 -11.54 3.49
N TRP A 363 -23.55 -10.65 3.01
CA TRP A 363 -23.11 -10.66 1.62
C TRP A 363 -22.13 -11.78 1.27
N ILE A 364 -21.53 -12.46 2.26
CA ILE A 364 -20.72 -13.66 2.01
C ILE A 364 -21.58 -14.79 1.46
N GLY A 365 -22.87 -14.80 1.79
CA GLY A 365 -23.79 -15.85 1.41
C GLY A 365 -23.45 -17.16 2.11
N ASP A 366 -23.00 -18.14 1.34
CA ASP A 366 -22.66 -19.48 1.83
C ASP A 366 -21.23 -19.49 2.45
N GLN A 367 -21.15 -19.72 3.77
CA GLN A 367 -19.90 -19.74 4.53
C GLN A 367 -18.98 -20.91 4.13
N SER A 368 -19.51 -21.96 3.50
CA SER A 368 -18.69 -23.05 2.97
C SER A 368 -17.79 -22.60 1.80
N LEU A 369 -18.11 -21.45 1.18
CA LEU A 369 -17.35 -20.88 0.07
C LEU A 369 -16.10 -20.12 0.50
N VAL A 370 -15.84 -19.96 1.80
CA VAL A 370 -14.63 -19.32 2.36
C VAL A 370 -13.87 -20.29 3.26
N ASP A 371 -12.56 -20.10 3.40
CA ASP A 371 -11.74 -20.93 4.29
C ASP A 371 -11.97 -20.56 5.75
N PHE A 372 -11.97 -19.25 6.04
CA PHE A 372 -12.16 -18.68 7.36
C PHE A 372 -12.88 -17.33 7.28
N ILE A 373 -13.43 -16.89 8.41
CA ILE A 373 -13.97 -15.54 8.57
C ILE A 373 -13.28 -14.82 9.72
N PHE A 374 -13.10 -13.51 9.55
CA PHE A 374 -12.39 -12.61 10.47
C PHE A 374 -13.20 -11.33 10.67
N PRO A 375 -12.94 -10.53 11.72
CA PRO A 375 -13.56 -9.22 11.85
C PRO A 375 -13.42 -8.40 10.57
N GLY A 376 -14.55 -7.90 10.07
CA GLY A 376 -14.58 -7.08 8.87
C GLY A 376 -15.78 -6.14 8.83
N HIS A 377 -16.49 -5.95 9.95
CA HIS A 377 -17.54 -4.97 10.10
C HIS A 377 -17.16 -3.92 11.13
N LYS A 378 -17.12 -2.65 10.73
CA LYS A 378 -16.80 -1.50 11.60
C LYS A 378 -15.52 -1.70 12.41
N VAL A 379 -14.48 -2.25 11.79
CA VAL A 379 -13.18 -2.46 12.44
C VAL A 379 -12.44 -1.13 12.51
N THR A 380 -12.06 -0.73 13.71
CA THR A 380 -11.31 0.50 13.95
C THR A 380 -9.86 0.39 13.48
N MET A 381 -9.41 1.36 12.68
CA MET A 381 -8.04 1.39 12.15
C MET A 381 -7.02 1.81 13.22
N GLU A 382 -7.32 2.83 14.00
CA GLU A 382 -6.43 3.37 15.02
C GLU A 382 -6.37 2.44 16.23
N ARG A 383 -5.25 2.47 16.98
CA ARG A 383 -5.17 1.77 18.27
C ARG A 383 -5.85 2.59 19.35
N HIS A 384 -6.56 1.91 20.25
CA HIS A 384 -7.29 2.57 21.35
C HIS A 384 -6.38 3.21 22.40
N ASP A 385 -5.13 2.74 22.52
CA ASP A 385 -4.14 3.22 23.49
C ASP A 385 -3.28 4.38 22.97
N ASN A 386 -3.49 4.82 21.73
CA ASN A 386 -2.72 5.91 21.15
C ASN A 386 -3.27 7.27 21.65
N PRO A 387 -2.51 8.02 22.48
CA PRO A 387 -2.97 9.28 23.05
C PRO A 387 -3.16 10.40 22.03
N ASN A 388 -2.65 10.21 20.80
CA ASN A 388 -2.78 11.17 19.71
C ASN A 388 -4.04 10.95 18.86
N THR A 389 -4.79 9.86 19.08
CA THR A 389 -6.01 9.56 18.34
C THR A 389 -7.16 10.45 18.83
N LYS A 390 -7.62 11.37 17.98
CA LYS A 390 -8.75 12.26 18.26
C LYS A 390 -10.05 11.83 17.57
N ASN A 391 -9.92 11.12 16.44
CA ASN A 391 -11.02 10.58 15.65
C ASN A 391 -10.68 9.13 15.33
N TYR A 392 -11.70 8.27 15.33
CA TYR A 392 -11.57 6.87 14.96
C TYR A 392 -12.20 6.63 13.59
N THR A 393 -11.45 5.93 12.75
CA THR A 393 -11.85 5.51 11.41
C THR A 393 -12.26 4.06 11.46
N THR A 394 -13.50 3.75 11.04
CA THR A 394 -13.98 2.38 10.96
C THR A 394 -14.05 1.91 9.52
N LEU A 395 -13.63 0.66 9.28
CA LEU A 395 -13.61 0.05 7.97
C LEU A 395 -14.49 -1.19 7.95
N THR A 396 -15.15 -1.43 6.82
CA THR A 396 -16.01 -2.60 6.61
C THR A 396 -15.71 -3.23 5.25
N GLY A 397 -15.56 -4.55 5.22
CA GLY A 397 -15.36 -5.32 3.99
C GLY A 397 -14.53 -6.59 4.22
N SER A 398 -14.60 -7.52 3.27
CA SER A 398 -13.73 -8.71 3.28
C SER A 398 -12.26 -8.37 3.06
N SER A 399 -11.96 -7.16 2.55
CA SER A 399 -10.62 -6.58 2.49
C SER A 399 -9.99 -6.44 3.88
N VAL A 400 -10.72 -5.88 4.83
CA VAL A 400 -10.33 -5.73 6.24
C VAL A 400 -10.03 -7.09 6.86
N ALA A 401 -10.95 -8.03 6.70
CA ALA A 401 -10.81 -9.39 7.21
C ALA A 401 -9.55 -10.10 6.66
N THR A 402 -9.25 -9.89 5.37
CA THR A 402 -8.06 -10.44 4.70
C THR A 402 -6.76 -9.86 5.25
N ALA A 403 -6.73 -8.55 5.54
CA ALA A 403 -5.58 -7.90 6.17
C ALA A 403 -5.34 -8.45 7.58
N LEU A 404 -6.40 -8.62 8.38
CA LEU A 404 -6.30 -9.21 9.71
C LEU A 404 -5.84 -10.67 9.68
N ALA A 405 -6.35 -11.48 8.73
CA ALA A 405 -5.90 -12.85 8.53
C ALA A 405 -4.42 -12.93 8.15
N SER A 406 -3.97 -12.04 7.25
CA SER A 406 -2.56 -11.92 6.88
C SER A 406 -1.69 -11.51 8.07
N GLY A 407 -2.15 -10.57 8.89
CA GLY A 407 -1.50 -10.17 10.13
C GLY A 407 -1.42 -11.30 11.16
N LEU A 408 -2.47 -12.11 11.29
CA LEU A 408 -2.49 -13.27 12.16
C LEU A 408 -1.48 -14.35 11.70
N ALA A 409 -1.45 -14.65 10.39
CA ALA A 409 -0.45 -15.57 9.85
C ALA A 409 0.98 -15.07 10.07
N ALA A 410 1.20 -13.75 9.91
CA ALA A 410 2.49 -13.13 10.14
C ALA A 410 2.94 -13.27 11.61
N VAL A 411 2.05 -13.03 12.59
CA VAL A 411 2.40 -13.17 14.00
C VAL A 411 2.61 -14.64 14.42
N ILE A 412 1.90 -15.60 13.82
CA ILE A 412 2.15 -17.03 14.03
C ILE A 412 3.55 -17.41 13.54
N LEU A 413 3.91 -17.03 12.31
CA LEU A 413 5.26 -17.26 11.77
C LEU A 413 6.32 -16.58 12.66
N TYR A 414 6.03 -15.38 13.16
CA TYR A 414 6.91 -14.63 14.05
C TYR A 414 7.15 -15.39 15.35
N CYS A 415 6.09 -15.78 16.07
CA CYS A 415 6.20 -16.50 17.34
C CYS A 415 6.95 -17.83 17.19
N VAL A 416 6.67 -18.61 16.15
CA VAL A 416 7.37 -19.89 15.92
C VAL A 416 8.85 -19.69 15.59
N GLN A 417 9.17 -18.68 14.79
CA GLN A 417 10.57 -18.37 14.49
C GLN A 417 11.31 -17.84 15.73
N LEU A 418 10.64 -17.00 16.52
CA LEU A 418 11.19 -16.47 17.77
C LEU A 418 11.47 -17.59 18.76
N ALA A 419 10.51 -18.52 18.93
CA ALA A 419 10.67 -19.68 19.80
C ALA A 419 11.81 -20.61 19.34
N GLY A 420 11.92 -20.85 18.03
CA GLY A 420 13.06 -21.59 17.47
C GLY A 420 14.39 -20.88 17.74
N THR A 421 14.44 -19.56 17.55
CA THR A 421 15.66 -18.76 17.80
C THR A 421 16.05 -18.76 19.28
N TRP A 422 15.07 -18.65 20.19
CA TRP A 422 15.27 -18.71 21.63
C TRP A 422 15.86 -20.05 22.09
N ARG A 423 15.36 -21.17 21.55
CA ARG A 423 15.86 -22.51 21.85
C ARG A 423 17.25 -22.78 21.27
N ASP A 424 17.52 -22.21 20.10
CA ASP A 424 18.73 -22.47 19.31
C ASP A 424 19.86 -21.46 19.55
N ALA A 425 19.84 -20.69 20.66
CA ALA A 425 20.98 -19.86 21.07
C ALA A 425 22.23 -20.72 21.33
N GLY A 426 22.91 -21.13 20.26
CA GLY A 426 24.08 -22.01 20.25
C GLY A 426 24.04 -23.25 19.32
N ARG A 427 22.99 -23.50 18.51
CA ARG A 427 22.94 -24.68 17.60
C ARG A 427 22.52 -24.34 16.14
N PRO A 428 23.01 -25.09 15.12
CA PRO A 428 22.98 -24.64 13.72
C PRO A 428 21.65 -24.82 12.96
N ASN A 429 20.65 -25.53 13.49
CA ASN A 429 19.38 -25.79 12.80
C ASN A 429 18.34 -26.21 13.85
N GLU A 430 17.07 -25.82 13.74
CA GLU A 430 16.35 -25.80 12.47
C GLU A 430 15.12 -24.89 12.53
N LEU A 431 15.06 -23.89 11.66
CA LEU A 431 13.83 -23.18 11.31
C LEU A 431 12.82 -24.10 10.57
N SER A 432 12.84 -25.41 10.82
CA SER A 432 11.98 -26.40 10.18
C SER A 432 10.52 -26.17 10.52
N ALA A 433 10.19 -25.87 11.78
CA ALA A 433 8.83 -25.51 12.19
C ALA A 433 8.32 -24.27 11.42
N TYR A 434 9.13 -23.21 11.36
CA TYR A 434 8.81 -22.01 10.58
C TYR A 434 8.65 -22.31 9.09
N ARG A 435 9.56 -23.09 8.49
CA ARG A 435 9.48 -23.50 7.07
C ARG A 435 8.26 -24.38 6.79
N ALA A 436 7.89 -25.24 7.73
CA ALA A 436 6.71 -26.09 7.64
C ALA A 436 5.43 -25.25 7.66
N LEU A 437 5.34 -24.23 8.52
CA LEU A 437 4.21 -23.29 8.55
C LEU A 437 4.01 -22.48 7.29
N LYS A 438 5.05 -22.32 6.45
CA LYS A 438 4.89 -21.69 5.13
C LYS A 438 4.07 -22.55 4.16
N ASN A 439 3.84 -23.83 4.48
CA ASN A 439 2.91 -24.66 3.74
C ASN A 439 1.45 -24.28 4.07
N HIS A 440 0.60 -24.22 3.04
CA HIS A 440 -0.80 -23.84 3.17
C HIS A 440 -1.57 -24.71 4.18
N GLU A 441 -1.48 -26.04 4.08
CA GLU A 441 -2.23 -26.93 4.99
C GLU A 441 -1.74 -26.81 6.43
N ARG A 442 -0.44 -26.66 6.64
CA ARG A 442 0.12 -26.46 7.98
C ARG A 442 -0.32 -25.13 8.61
N MET A 443 -0.39 -24.05 7.84
CA MET A 443 -0.93 -22.78 8.35
C MET A 443 -2.45 -22.90 8.62
N LYS A 444 -3.18 -23.65 7.79
CA LYS A 444 -4.61 -23.93 7.99
C LYS A 444 -4.86 -24.69 9.29
N GLU A 445 -4.06 -25.72 9.56
CA GLU A 445 -4.06 -26.47 10.83
C GLU A 445 -3.78 -25.54 12.02
N ALA A 446 -2.75 -24.69 11.93
CA ALA A 446 -2.42 -23.73 12.98
C ALA A 446 -3.57 -22.75 13.26
N PHE A 447 -4.26 -22.26 12.22
CA PHE A 447 -5.46 -21.44 12.34
C PHE A 447 -6.58 -22.17 13.09
N SER A 448 -6.84 -23.44 12.74
CA SER A 448 -7.85 -24.25 13.41
C SER A 448 -7.52 -24.56 14.87
N GLN A 449 -6.23 -24.70 15.23
CA GLN A 449 -5.78 -24.99 16.60
C GLN A 449 -5.95 -23.82 17.57
N ILE A 450 -6.10 -22.59 17.05
CA ILE A 450 -6.49 -21.43 17.85
C ILE A 450 -7.87 -21.64 18.46
N GLY A 451 -8.75 -22.31 17.72
CA GLY A 451 -10.13 -22.59 18.10
C GLY A 451 -11.12 -21.73 17.31
N THR A 452 -12.21 -22.36 16.90
CA THR A 452 -13.25 -21.79 16.03
C THR A 452 -14.63 -21.92 16.65
N THR A 453 -15.60 -21.12 16.23
CA THR A 453 -16.99 -21.21 16.70
C THR A 453 -17.80 -22.20 15.86
N LYS A 454 -18.65 -23.03 16.48
CA LYS A 454 -19.51 -23.97 15.76
C LYS A 454 -20.62 -23.23 14.99
N GLU A 455 -21.03 -22.09 15.52
CA GLU A 455 -22.06 -21.19 14.99
C GLU A 455 -21.64 -20.58 13.64
N SER A 456 -20.33 -20.50 13.39
CA SER A 456 -19.76 -20.09 12.10
C SER A 456 -19.29 -21.28 11.25
N GLU A 457 -19.82 -22.49 11.49
CA GLU A 457 -19.35 -23.71 10.81
C GLU A 457 -17.83 -23.96 10.97
N ASN A 458 -17.26 -23.57 12.12
CA ASN A 458 -15.83 -23.60 12.42
C ASN A 458 -14.98 -22.69 11.52
N LYS A 459 -15.52 -21.52 11.12
CA LYS A 459 -14.82 -20.56 10.24
C LYS A 459 -14.28 -19.34 10.98
N TYR A 460 -14.93 -18.89 12.04
CA TYR A 460 -14.51 -17.71 12.81
C TYR A 460 -13.44 -18.08 13.83
N ILE A 461 -12.26 -17.45 13.74
CA ILE A 461 -11.10 -17.75 14.58
C ILE A 461 -11.15 -16.96 15.89
N MET A 462 -11.21 -17.67 17.02
CA MET A 462 -11.28 -17.10 18.36
C MET A 462 -9.88 -16.91 18.96
N VAL A 463 -9.16 -15.88 18.54
CA VAL A 463 -7.78 -15.59 18.97
C VAL A 463 -7.58 -15.57 20.49
N TRP A 464 -8.60 -15.18 21.27
CA TRP A 464 -8.52 -15.15 22.74
C TRP A 464 -8.33 -16.51 23.40
N ASN A 465 -8.64 -17.62 22.73
CA ASN A 465 -8.46 -18.97 23.27
C ASN A 465 -6.98 -19.35 23.42
N ARG A 466 -6.10 -18.75 22.61
CA ARG A 466 -4.65 -18.98 22.66
C ARG A 466 -3.87 -17.73 23.04
N PHE A 467 -4.05 -16.64 22.29
CA PHE A 467 -3.22 -15.43 22.43
C PHE A 467 -3.48 -14.72 23.76
N THR A 468 -4.72 -14.29 24.01
CA THR A 468 -5.10 -13.65 25.29
C THR A 468 -4.86 -14.56 26.48
N ARG A 469 -5.00 -15.88 26.31
CA ARG A 469 -4.74 -16.85 27.39
C ARG A 469 -3.31 -16.75 27.90
N GLN A 470 -2.32 -16.59 27.02
CA GLN A 470 -0.92 -16.45 27.43
C GLN A 470 -0.65 -15.12 28.12
N VAL A 471 -1.20 -14.02 27.59
CA VAL A 471 -1.10 -12.68 28.21
C VAL A 471 -1.64 -12.72 29.64
N LYS A 472 -2.87 -13.22 29.82
CA LYS A 472 -3.51 -13.31 31.14
C LYS A 472 -2.81 -14.26 32.09
N LYS A 473 -2.18 -15.32 31.58
CA LYS A 473 -1.42 -16.26 32.41
C LYS A 473 -0.20 -15.57 33.00
N ALA A 474 0.55 -14.83 32.19
CA ALA A 474 1.70 -14.05 32.63
C ALA A 474 1.30 -12.97 33.65
N GLU A 475 0.21 -12.22 33.39
CA GLU A 475 -0.30 -11.20 34.31
C GLU A 475 -0.74 -11.78 35.67
N LYS A 476 -1.50 -12.88 35.64
CA LYS A 476 -2.00 -13.54 36.85
C LYS A 476 -0.88 -14.13 37.70
N GLU A 477 0.16 -14.65 37.06
CA GLU A 477 1.34 -15.21 37.72
C GLU A 477 2.30 -14.10 38.19
N THR A 478 1.98 -12.82 37.95
CA THR A 478 2.87 -11.68 38.19
C THR A 478 4.27 -11.91 37.61
N ALA A 479 4.29 -12.56 36.44
CA ALA A 479 5.51 -13.07 35.84
C ALA A 479 6.48 -11.92 35.56
N PRO A 480 7.77 -12.06 35.92
CA PRO A 480 8.80 -11.11 35.53
C PRO A 480 8.83 -10.93 34.01
N LYS A 481 8.97 -9.70 33.52
CA LYS A 481 8.82 -9.38 32.07
C LYS A 481 9.85 -10.09 31.18
N ASP A 482 11.02 -10.39 31.71
CA ASP A 482 12.08 -11.19 31.09
C ASP A 482 11.65 -12.65 30.82
N THR A 483 10.66 -13.16 31.55
CA THR A 483 10.10 -14.52 31.35
C THR A 483 8.96 -14.57 30.32
N TYR A 484 8.48 -13.43 29.81
CA TYR A 484 7.36 -13.39 28.85
C TYR A 484 7.65 -14.19 27.58
N ILE A 485 8.93 -14.33 27.21
CA ILE A 485 9.38 -15.12 26.07
C ILE A 485 8.96 -16.59 26.17
N ASP A 486 8.92 -17.17 27.37
CA ASP A 486 8.56 -18.57 27.58
C ASP A 486 7.06 -18.84 27.30
N TYR A 487 6.21 -17.83 27.50
CA TYR A 487 4.80 -17.90 27.14
C TYR A 487 4.60 -17.83 25.62
N ILE A 488 5.44 -17.06 24.91
CA ILE A 488 5.45 -17.04 23.43
C ILE A 488 5.94 -18.38 22.89
N VAL A 489 6.98 -18.95 23.51
CA VAL A 489 7.50 -20.29 23.18
C VAL A 489 6.43 -21.36 23.38
N THR A 490 5.69 -21.30 24.49
CA THR A 490 4.56 -22.19 24.76
C THR A 490 3.44 -22.03 23.72
N LEU A 491 3.11 -20.79 23.35
CA LEU A 491 2.14 -20.52 22.29
C LEU A 491 2.59 -21.11 20.95
N ALA A 492 3.85 -20.92 20.58
CA ALA A 492 4.43 -21.45 19.35
C ALA A 492 4.30 -22.98 19.29
N ASP A 493 4.57 -23.69 20.39
CA ASP A 493 4.38 -25.14 20.44
C ASP A 493 2.93 -25.54 20.28
N GLU A 494 2.02 -24.84 20.95
CA GLU A 494 0.58 -25.12 20.86
C GLU A 494 0.02 -24.94 19.45
N LEU A 495 0.57 -24.02 18.67
CA LEU A 495 0.20 -23.79 17.27
C LEU A 495 0.84 -24.78 16.29
N MET A 496 1.83 -25.55 16.75
CA MET A 496 2.59 -26.51 15.95
C MET A 496 2.24 -27.97 16.24
N ARG A 497 1.34 -28.25 17.19
CA ARG A 497 0.95 -29.65 17.51
C ARG A 497 0.23 -30.25 16.32
N GLU A 498 0.45 -31.53 16.02
CA GLU A 498 -0.40 -32.23 15.05
C GLU A 498 -1.77 -32.49 15.69
N ALA A 499 -2.84 -32.31 14.91
CA ALA A 499 -4.23 -32.41 15.37
C ALA A 499 -4.66 -33.84 15.68
#